data_AF-A0A0M3KJI6-F1
#
_entry.id   AF-A0A0M3KJI6-F1
#
_cell.length_a   1.000
_cell.length_b   1.000
_cell.length_c   1.000
_cell.angle_alpha   90.00
_cell.angle_beta   90.00
_cell.angle_gamma   90.00
#
_symmetry.space_group_name_H-M   'P 1'
#
loop_
_entity.id
_entity.type
_entity.pdbx_description
1 polymer ?
#
loop_
_entity_poly.entity_id
_entity_poly.type
_entity_poly.pdbx_seq_one_letter_code
_entity_poly.pdbx_strand_id
1 'polypeptide(L)'
;MLEKHRDRLDLLPFYARLVATLEPVMPDLALELSHALIQQFRLTVQNRSRLRVDWKVRCCRFISELVKFGIVPKAEALSCLRMVLFDFRGHNVDMCCAMVDSMGQFLYRSTDSHGKMKILLEVMMKKRSRLKWQSTMLIDNAYYTCIPPENAQSAPSTNPPVHDFIRHMIVALTRFRVDITVRCLRKIDWSDPETA
;
A
#
# COMPACT_ATOMS: atom_id res chain seq x y z
N MET A 1 -8.81 20.03 -14.55
CA MET A 1 -9.20 19.71 -13.15
C MET A 1 -8.10 18.99 -12.37
N LEU A 2 -7.44 17.97 -12.93
CA LEU A 2 -6.35 17.21 -12.28
C LEU A 2 -5.07 18.02 -11.98
N GLU A 3 -4.85 19.17 -12.63
CA GLU A 3 -3.64 19.98 -12.46
C GLU A 3 -3.67 20.99 -11.31
N LYS A 4 -4.85 21.26 -10.70
CA LYS A 4 -5.00 22.30 -9.67
C LYS A 4 -4.61 21.82 -8.27
N HIS A 5 -4.62 20.51 -8.03
CA HIS A 5 -4.29 19.88 -6.75
C HIS A 5 -3.17 18.85 -6.91
N ARG A 6 -1.98 19.32 -7.34
CA ARG A 6 -0.83 18.45 -7.71
C ARG A 6 -0.24 17.69 -6.51
N ASP A 7 -0.34 18.27 -5.33
CA ASP A 7 0.28 17.72 -4.11
C ASP A 7 -0.67 16.78 -3.34
N ARG A 8 -1.96 16.74 -3.74
CA ARG A 8 -2.99 15.92 -3.10
C ARG A 8 -3.00 14.48 -3.64
N LEU A 9 -2.01 13.69 -3.24
CA LEU A 9 -1.90 12.27 -3.58
C LEU A 9 -3.04 11.43 -2.97
N ASP A 10 -3.62 11.90 -1.88
CA ASP A 10 -4.78 11.33 -1.20
C ASP A 10 -6.05 11.30 -2.08
N LEU A 11 -6.11 12.14 -3.13
CA LEU A 11 -7.25 12.18 -4.04
C LEU A 11 -7.20 11.09 -5.13
N LEU A 12 -6.04 10.48 -5.38
CA LEU A 12 -5.86 9.53 -6.48
C LEU A 12 -6.77 8.29 -6.39
N PRO A 13 -6.99 7.67 -5.21
CA PRO A 13 -7.92 6.55 -5.09
C PRO A 13 -9.36 6.94 -5.44
N PHE A 14 -9.78 8.16 -5.08
CA PHE A 14 -11.12 8.66 -5.40
C PHE A 14 -11.29 8.94 -6.88
N TYR A 15 -10.27 9.49 -7.55
CA TYR A 15 -10.29 9.67 -8.99
C TYR A 15 -10.30 8.34 -9.74
N ALA A 16 -9.51 7.35 -9.28
CA ALA A 16 -9.54 6.02 -9.88
C ALA A 16 -10.91 5.34 -9.71
N ARG A 17 -11.53 5.48 -8.52
CA ARG A 17 -12.89 5.00 -8.27
C ARG A 17 -13.91 5.69 -9.17
N LEU A 18 -13.81 7.00 -9.37
CA LEU A 18 -14.69 7.75 -10.26
C LEU A 18 -14.57 7.23 -11.70
N VAL A 19 -13.36 7.07 -12.22
CA VAL A 19 -13.12 6.52 -13.56
C VAL A 19 -13.74 5.13 -13.67
N ALA A 20 -13.54 4.26 -12.68
CA ALA A 20 -14.12 2.92 -12.69
C ALA A 20 -15.65 2.89 -12.59
N THR A 21 -16.25 3.90 -11.96
CA THR A 21 -17.72 4.04 -11.89
C THR A 21 -18.29 4.50 -13.24
N LEU A 22 -17.53 5.30 -13.99
CA LEU A 22 -17.93 5.82 -15.29
C LEU A 22 -17.65 4.85 -16.45
N GLU A 23 -16.72 3.92 -16.30
CA GLU A 23 -16.29 3.00 -17.36
C GLU A 23 -17.45 2.23 -18.05
N PRO A 24 -18.48 1.73 -17.35
CA PRO A 24 -19.60 1.02 -17.99
C PRO A 24 -20.47 1.90 -18.90
N VAL A 25 -20.48 3.22 -18.68
CA VAL A 25 -21.28 4.20 -19.45
C VAL A 25 -20.45 5.03 -20.41
N MET A 26 -19.15 5.17 -20.14
CA MET A 26 -18.19 5.96 -20.90
C MET A 26 -16.83 5.23 -20.96
N PRO A 27 -16.73 4.09 -21.67
CA PRO A 27 -15.52 3.27 -21.70
C PRO A 27 -14.34 3.99 -22.38
N ASP A 28 -14.63 4.83 -23.37
CA ASP A 28 -13.61 5.60 -24.10
C ASP A 28 -12.81 6.52 -23.17
N LEU A 29 -13.48 7.13 -22.18
CA LEU A 29 -12.82 7.98 -21.18
C LEU A 29 -11.79 7.20 -20.36
N ALA A 30 -12.14 6.00 -19.90
CA ALA A 30 -11.25 5.15 -19.12
C ALA A 30 -10.07 4.65 -19.96
N LEU A 31 -10.33 4.29 -21.22
CA LEU A 31 -9.31 3.86 -22.18
C LEU A 31 -8.34 4.99 -22.52
N GLU A 32 -8.82 6.16 -22.91
CA GLU A 32 -7.99 7.32 -23.25
C GLU A 32 -7.15 7.78 -22.06
N LEU A 33 -7.75 7.85 -20.87
CA LEU A 33 -7.05 8.25 -19.65
C LEU A 33 -5.94 7.26 -19.29
N SER A 34 -6.22 5.96 -19.34
CA SER A 34 -5.22 4.93 -19.04
C SER A 34 -4.07 4.94 -20.06
N HIS A 35 -4.37 5.05 -21.35
CA HIS A 35 -3.38 5.17 -22.42
C HIS A 35 -2.52 6.42 -22.26
N ALA A 36 -3.12 7.58 -22.02
CA ALA A 36 -2.40 8.83 -21.82
C ALA A 36 -1.45 8.75 -20.63
N LEU A 37 -1.88 8.18 -19.50
CA LEU A 37 -1.03 8.00 -18.31
C LEU A 37 0.14 7.05 -18.57
N ILE A 38 -0.12 5.90 -19.21
CA ILE A 38 0.93 4.92 -19.53
C ILE A 38 1.94 5.51 -20.52
N GLN A 39 1.47 6.25 -21.53
CA GLN A 39 2.35 6.93 -22.46
C GLN A 39 3.22 7.99 -21.76
N GLN A 40 2.62 8.82 -20.88
CA GLN A 40 3.37 9.78 -20.08
C GLN A 40 4.40 9.09 -19.18
N PHE A 41 4.05 7.97 -18.56
CA PHE A 41 4.97 7.17 -17.76
C PHE A 41 6.14 6.64 -18.60
N ARG A 42 5.87 6.04 -19.78
CA ARG A 42 6.90 5.54 -20.71
C ARG A 42 7.90 6.63 -21.11
N LEU A 43 7.39 7.80 -21.52
CA LEU A 43 8.23 8.96 -21.85
C LEU A 43 9.06 9.44 -20.65
N THR A 44 8.47 9.43 -19.46
CA THR A 44 9.12 9.88 -18.22
C THR A 44 10.32 9.00 -17.84
N VAL A 45 10.21 7.68 -18.04
CA VAL A 45 11.27 6.71 -17.76
C VAL A 45 12.36 6.74 -18.84
N GLN A 46 11.97 6.77 -20.13
CA GLN A 46 12.92 6.75 -21.25
C GLN A 46 13.78 8.01 -21.33
N ASN A 47 13.16 9.20 -21.25
CA ASN A 47 13.88 10.45 -21.52
C ASN A 47 14.63 11.02 -20.32
N ARG A 48 14.82 10.23 -19.25
CA ARG A 48 15.35 10.67 -17.94
C ARG A 48 14.82 12.05 -17.56
N SER A 49 13.52 12.24 -17.79
CA SER A 49 12.91 13.56 -17.85
C SER A 49 13.26 14.40 -16.61
N ARG A 50 13.59 15.69 -16.81
CA ARG A 50 13.88 16.66 -15.73
C ARG A 50 12.67 17.00 -14.87
N LEU A 51 11.52 16.37 -15.12
CA LEU A 51 10.34 16.47 -14.26
C LEU A 51 10.72 16.15 -12.81
N ARG A 52 10.15 16.96 -11.91
CA ARG A 52 10.25 16.76 -10.47
C ARG A 52 9.80 15.35 -10.09
N VAL A 53 10.50 14.75 -9.13
CA VAL A 53 10.22 13.39 -8.65
C VAL A 53 8.77 13.23 -8.18
N ASP A 54 8.21 14.26 -7.55
CA ASP A 54 6.81 14.29 -7.08
C ASP A 54 5.80 14.01 -8.21
N TRP A 55 6.06 14.56 -9.40
CA TRP A 55 5.19 14.35 -10.57
C TRP A 55 5.28 12.93 -11.09
N LYS A 56 6.49 12.37 -11.12
CA LYS A 56 6.74 11.00 -11.55
C LYS A 56 6.06 10.01 -10.59
N VAL A 57 6.22 10.24 -9.29
CA VAL A 57 5.59 9.45 -8.22
C VAL A 57 4.06 9.54 -8.30
N ARG A 58 3.49 10.73 -8.53
CA ARG A 58 2.05 10.91 -8.71
C ARG A 58 1.51 10.07 -9.89
N CYS A 59 2.19 10.11 -11.04
CA CYS A 59 1.81 9.31 -12.21
C CYS A 59 1.85 7.81 -11.88
N CYS A 60 2.93 7.33 -11.26
CA CYS A 60 3.06 5.95 -10.78
C CYS A 60 1.94 5.53 -9.84
N ARG A 61 1.62 6.35 -8.83
CA ARG A 61 0.53 6.07 -7.88
C ARG A 61 -0.81 6.02 -8.58
N PHE A 62 -1.08 6.93 -9.51
CA PHE A 62 -2.37 6.95 -10.19
C PHE A 62 -2.58 5.72 -11.08
N ILE A 63 -1.56 5.31 -11.85
CA ILE A 63 -1.58 4.04 -12.58
C ILE A 63 -1.85 2.88 -11.60
N SER A 64 -1.18 2.87 -10.44
CA SER A 64 -1.34 1.82 -9.42
C SER A 64 -2.75 1.75 -8.84
N GLU A 65 -3.40 2.90 -8.62
CA GLU A 65 -4.81 2.96 -8.20
C GLU A 65 -5.75 2.42 -9.29
N LEU A 66 -5.54 2.80 -10.56
CA LEU A 66 -6.35 2.31 -11.69
C LEU A 66 -6.25 0.80 -11.89
N VAL A 67 -5.08 0.20 -11.58
CA VAL A 67 -4.89 -1.26 -11.61
C VAL A 67 -5.77 -1.96 -10.57
N LYS A 68 -5.89 -1.40 -9.36
CA LYS A 68 -6.74 -1.99 -8.31
C LYS A 68 -8.22 -1.98 -8.67
N PHE A 69 -8.66 -1.00 -9.45
CA PHE A 69 -10.03 -0.93 -9.98
C PHE A 69 -10.24 -1.69 -11.29
N GLY A 70 -9.20 -2.36 -11.84
CA GLY A 70 -9.32 -3.14 -13.07
C GLY A 70 -9.31 -2.33 -14.36
N ILE A 71 -9.14 -1.00 -14.29
CA ILE A 71 -9.09 -0.12 -15.47
C ILE A 71 -7.79 -0.30 -16.25
N VAL A 72 -6.67 -0.43 -15.52
CA VAL A 72 -5.39 -0.81 -16.13
C VAL A 72 -5.16 -2.31 -15.90
N PRO A 73 -4.93 -3.11 -16.96
CA PRO A 73 -4.67 -4.53 -16.81
C PRO A 73 -3.42 -4.81 -15.96
N LYS A 74 -3.46 -5.87 -15.13
CA LYS A 74 -2.32 -6.29 -14.30
C LYS A 74 -1.05 -6.56 -15.11
N ALA A 75 -1.20 -7.10 -16.32
CA ALA A 75 -0.09 -7.36 -17.23
C ALA A 75 0.65 -6.06 -17.63
N GLU A 76 -0.09 -4.99 -17.90
CA GLU A 76 0.46 -3.69 -18.26
C GLU A 76 1.15 -3.03 -17.06
N ALA A 77 0.57 -3.17 -15.86
CA ALA A 77 1.16 -2.73 -14.60
C ALA A 77 2.52 -3.40 -14.31
N LEU A 78 2.60 -4.72 -14.50
CA LEU A 78 3.83 -5.49 -14.35
C LEU A 78 4.89 -5.10 -15.39
N SER A 79 4.48 -4.77 -16.63
CA SER A 79 5.37 -4.24 -17.66
C SER A 79 5.93 -2.87 -17.27
N CYS A 80 5.08 -1.99 -16.72
CA CYS A 80 5.51 -0.69 -16.22
C CYS A 80 6.53 -0.83 -15.09
N LEU A 81 6.26 -1.70 -14.11
CA LEU A 81 7.17 -1.98 -12.99
C LEU A 81 8.51 -2.55 -13.48
N ARG A 82 8.48 -3.45 -14.47
CA ARG A 82 9.69 -3.99 -15.09
C ARG A 82 10.54 -2.91 -15.77
N MET A 83 9.89 -1.95 -16.41
CA MET A 83 10.58 -0.87 -17.12
C MET A 83 11.35 0.06 -16.16
N VAL A 84 10.79 0.41 -15.00
CA VAL A 84 11.53 1.18 -13.96
C VAL A 84 12.61 0.36 -13.27
N LEU A 85 12.42 -0.95 -13.13
CA LEU A 85 13.44 -1.86 -12.58
C LEU A 85 14.60 -2.12 -13.54
N PHE A 86 14.41 -1.93 -14.85
CA PHE A 86 15.48 -2.09 -15.83
C PHE A 86 16.64 -1.12 -15.55
N ASP A 87 16.36 0.20 -15.49
CA ASP A 87 17.31 1.25 -15.08
C ASP A 87 17.02 1.74 -13.65
N PHE A 88 17.33 0.91 -12.66
CA PHE A 88 16.97 1.15 -11.25
C PHE A 88 17.92 2.10 -10.52
N ARG A 89 17.88 3.39 -10.85
CA ARG A 89 18.74 4.45 -10.29
C ARG A 89 17.97 5.78 -10.16
N GLY A 90 18.39 6.64 -9.23
CA GLY A 90 17.81 7.98 -9.05
C GLY A 90 16.29 7.93 -8.86
N HIS A 91 15.55 8.81 -9.55
CA HIS A 91 14.08 8.90 -9.45
C HIS A 91 13.34 7.60 -9.81
N ASN A 92 13.96 6.69 -10.57
CA ASN A 92 13.32 5.40 -10.89
C ASN A 92 13.16 4.51 -9.65
N VAL A 93 14.00 4.71 -8.63
CA VAL A 93 13.84 4.04 -7.33
C VAL A 93 12.57 4.53 -6.64
N ASP A 94 12.37 5.85 -6.56
CA ASP A 94 11.16 6.45 -5.97
C ASP A 94 9.89 6.03 -6.72
N MET A 95 9.93 6.04 -8.05
CA MET A 95 8.84 5.58 -8.91
C MET A 95 8.48 4.12 -8.64
N CYS A 96 9.48 3.24 -8.61
CA CYS A 96 9.29 1.81 -8.34
C CYS A 96 8.71 1.56 -6.95
N CYS A 97 9.27 2.20 -5.91
CA CYS A 97 8.78 2.05 -4.54
C CYS A 97 7.34 2.54 -4.42
N ALA A 98 7.01 3.69 -5.02
CA ALA A 98 5.64 4.21 -5.03
C ALA A 98 4.63 3.25 -5.71
N MET A 99 5.05 2.56 -6.78
CA MET A 99 4.23 1.53 -7.43
C MET A 99 4.04 0.30 -6.53
N VAL A 100 5.12 -0.20 -5.94
CA VAL A 100 5.07 -1.37 -5.05
C VAL A 100 4.25 -1.08 -3.79
N ASP A 101 4.38 0.10 -3.17
CA ASP A 101 3.56 0.54 -2.04
C ASP A 101 2.06 0.53 -2.36
N SER A 102 1.69 0.99 -3.56
CA SER A 102 0.29 1.29 -3.87
C SER A 102 -0.48 0.08 -4.43
N MET A 103 0.17 -0.74 -5.28
CA MET A 103 -0.45 -1.90 -5.93
C MET A 103 0.28 -3.23 -5.68
N GLY A 104 1.42 -3.23 -4.99
CA GLY A 104 2.25 -4.42 -4.83
C GLY A 104 1.52 -5.56 -4.12
N GLN A 105 0.88 -5.28 -2.99
CA GLN A 105 0.08 -6.29 -2.26
C GLN A 105 -1.03 -6.87 -3.13
N PHE A 106 -1.73 -6.02 -3.89
CA PHE A 106 -2.82 -6.44 -4.78
C PHE A 106 -2.33 -7.40 -5.86
N LEU A 107 -1.22 -7.05 -6.54
CA LEU A 107 -0.62 -7.90 -7.57
C LEU A 107 -0.01 -9.18 -7.00
N TYR A 108 0.56 -9.11 -5.79
CA TYR A 108 1.16 -10.26 -5.13
C TYR A 108 0.10 -11.26 -4.64
N ARG A 109 -1.05 -10.80 -4.16
CA ARG A 109 -2.15 -11.67 -3.69
C ARG A 109 -3.03 -12.23 -4.81
N SER A 110 -2.98 -11.63 -5.99
CA SER A 110 -3.76 -12.09 -7.15
C SER A 110 -3.05 -13.28 -7.82
N THR A 111 -3.76 -14.39 -8.01
CA THR A 111 -3.19 -15.66 -8.53
C THR A 111 -2.60 -15.53 -9.94
N ASP A 112 -3.20 -14.70 -10.79
CA ASP A 112 -2.76 -14.47 -12.17
C ASP A 112 -1.47 -13.63 -12.28
N SER A 113 -1.19 -12.79 -11.28
CA SER A 113 0.00 -11.91 -11.27
C SER A 113 1.06 -12.28 -10.22
N HIS A 114 0.74 -13.14 -9.24
CA HIS A 114 1.61 -13.48 -8.11
C HIS A 114 3.03 -13.85 -8.54
N GLY A 115 3.17 -14.84 -9.43
CA GLY A 115 4.50 -15.34 -9.84
C GLY A 115 5.36 -14.24 -10.47
N LYS A 116 4.79 -13.43 -11.37
CA LYS A 116 5.51 -12.32 -12.02
C LYS A 116 5.85 -11.22 -11.01
N MET A 117 4.94 -10.90 -10.09
CA MET A 117 5.18 -9.90 -9.05
C MET A 117 6.30 -10.34 -8.10
N LYS A 118 6.29 -11.60 -7.66
CA LYS A 118 7.32 -12.19 -6.80
C LYS A 118 8.72 -12.06 -7.43
N ILE A 119 8.86 -12.42 -8.70
CA ILE A 119 10.13 -12.30 -9.43
C ILE A 119 10.60 -10.83 -9.49
N LEU A 120 9.70 -9.88 -9.76
CA LEU A 120 10.07 -8.46 -9.79
C LEU A 120 10.53 -7.94 -8.42
N LEU A 121 9.89 -8.37 -7.34
CA LEU A 121 10.29 -8.03 -5.96
C LEU A 121 11.66 -8.62 -5.61
N GLU A 122 11.95 -9.86 -6.02
CA GLU A 122 13.29 -10.47 -5.85
C GLU A 122 14.37 -9.68 -6.61
N VAL A 123 14.07 -9.26 -7.85
CA VAL A 123 14.98 -8.40 -8.64
C VAL A 123 15.19 -7.05 -7.96
N MET A 124 14.14 -6.43 -7.43
CA MET A 124 14.20 -5.18 -6.67
C MET A 124 15.14 -5.31 -5.46
N MET A 125 15.00 -6.38 -4.66
CA MET A 125 15.86 -6.66 -3.51
C MET A 125 17.30 -6.97 -3.91
N LYS A 126 17.52 -7.69 -5.02
CA LYS A 126 18.88 -7.94 -5.53
C LYS A 126 19.59 -6.65 -5.95
N LYS A 127 18.86 -5.69 -6.53
CA LYS A 127 19.42 -4.39 -6.96
C LYS A 127 19.62 -3.40 -5.80
N ARG A 128 18.86 -3.55 -4.71
CA ARG A 128 18.96 -2.75 -3.47
C ARG A 128 20.38 -2.64 -2.92
N SER A 129 21.16 -3.73 -2.93
CA SER A 129 22.50 -3.81 -2.31
C SER A 129 23.53 -2.84 -2.90
N ARG A 130 23.29 -2.31 -4.09
CA ARG A 130 24.19 -1.39 -4.82
C ARG A 130 23.82 0.08 -4.63
N LEU A 131 22.78 0.38 -3.86
CA LEU A 131 22.23 1.72 -3.71
C LEU A 131 22.66 2.37 -2.38
N LYS A 132 22.48 3.69 -2.31
CA LYS A 132 22.74 4.48 -1.09
C LYS A 132 21.74 4.11 0.01
N TRP A 133 22.16 4.23 1.27
CA TRP A 133 21.36 3.96 2.46
C TRP A 133 19.91 4.48 2.41
N GLN A 134 19.70 5.74 2.01
CA GLN A 134 18.37 6.34 1.92
C GLN A 134 17.44 5.57 0.96
N SER A 135 17.96 5.21 -0.22
CA SER A 135 17.23 4.40 -1.21
C SER A 135 16.99 2.98 -0.73
N THR A 136 17.95 2.41 -0.01
CA THR A 136 17.86 1.07 0.61
C THR A 136 16.69 1.01 1.59
N MET A 137 16.55 2.00 2.48
CA MET A 137 15.42 2.06 3.43
C MET A 137 14.07 2.22 2.73
N LEU A 138 13.99 3.05 1.69
CA LEU A 138 12.76 3.24 0.92
C LEU A 138 12.31 1.93 0.26
N ILE A 139 13.26 1.18 -0.31
CA ILE A 139 13.01 -0.12 -0.92
C ILE A 139 12.53 -1.13 0.11
N ASP A 140 13.13 -1.17 1.29
CA ASP A 140 12.73 -2.07 2.37
C ASP A 140 11.30 -1.79 2.83
N ASN A 141 10.97 -0.52 3.07
CA ASN A 141 9.62 -0.12 3.47
C ASN A 141 8.59 -0.58 2.43
N ALA A 142 8.86 -0.40 1.14
CA ALA A 142 7.96 -0.83 0.09
C ALA A 142 7.85 -2.35 -0.04
N TYR A 143 8.99 -3.04 0.05
CA TYR A 143 9.04 -4.50 -0.01
C TYR A 143 8.27 -5.13 1.16
N TYR A 144 8.52 -4.71 2.39
CA TYR A 144 7.87 -5.25 3.58
C TYR A 144 6.44 -4.79 3.76
N THR A 145 6.04 -3.67 3.14
CA THR A 145 4.62 -3.35 2.98
C THR A 145 3.95 -4.38 2.08
N CYS A 146 4.57 -4.76 0.97
CA CYS A 146 4.02 -5.74 0.03
C CYS A 146 3.99 -7.18 0.60
N ILE A 147 5.10 -7.61 1.19
CA ILE A 147 5.30 -8.91 1.82
C ILE A 147 5.67 -8.64 3.29
N PRO A 148 4.66 -8.49 4.17
CA PRO A 148 4.92 -8.39 5.59
C PRO A 148 5.79 -9.57 6.01
N PRO A 149 6.81 -9.37 6.86
CA PRO A 149 7.53 -10.48 7.45
C PRO A 149 6.50 -11.41 8.12
N GLU A 150 6.82 -12.69 8.22
CA GLU A 150 6.08 -13.56 9.13
C GLU A 150 6.21 -12.94 10.51
N ASN A 151 5.18 -12.21 10.91
CA ASN A 151 4.98 -11.91 12.30
C ASN A 151 4.98 -13.30 12.93
N ALA A 152 5.93 -13.55 13.83
CA ALA A 152 5.70 -14.56 14.85
C ALA A 152 4.37 -14.12 15.45
N GLN A 153 3.26 -14.73 14.98
CA GLN A 153 2.00 -14.58 15.63
C GLN A 153 2.35 -15.09 17.02
N SER A 154 2.55 -14.17 17.96
CA SER A 154 2.60 -14.54 19.35
C SER A 154 1.32 -15.32 19.49
N ALA A 155 1.45 -16.64 19.75
CA ALA A 155 0.30 -17.49 19.94
C ALA A 155 -0.65 -16.70 20.83
N PRO A 156 -1.93 -16.54 20.46
CA PRO A 156 -2.85 -15.73 21.26
C PRO A 156 -2.64 -16.16 22.69
N SER A 157 -2.10 -15.26 23.51
CA SER A 157 -1.75 -15.58 24.88
C SER A 157 -3.03 -16.14 25.48
N THR A 158 -3.03 -17.40 25.91
CA THR A 158 -4.17 -18.02 26.58
C THR A 158 -4.33 -17.31 27.92
N ASN A 159 -4.84 -16.10 27.88
CA ASN A 159 -5.15 -15.33 29.07
C ASN A 159 -6.43 -15.95 29.63
N PRO A 160 -6.52 -16.14 30.96
CA PRO A 160 -7.78 -16.48 31.58
C PRO A 160 -8.86 -15.46 31.15
N PRO A 161 -10.12 -15.88 30.94
CA PRO A 161 -11.20 -14.99 30.48
C PRO A 161 -11.38 -13.71 31.32
N VAL A 162 -10.99 -13.75 32.60
CA VAL A 162 -11.00 -12.61 33.52
C VAL A 162 -10.04 -11.50 33.06
N HIS A 163 -8.83 -11.83 32.59
CA HIS A 163 -7.85 -10.87 32.09
C HIS A 163 -8.33 -10.17 30.81
N ASP A 164 -8.95 -10.92 29.90
CA ASP A 164 -9.54 -10.35 28.69
C ASP A 164 -10.75 -9.47 29.00
N PHE A 165 -11.55 -9.84 30.01
CA PHE A 165 -12.64 -9.00 30.52
C PHE A 165 -12.13 -7.68 31.12
N ILE A 166 -11.08 -7.72 31.96
CA ILE A 166 -10.45 -6.52 32.53
C ILE A 166 -9.90 -5.62 31.41
N ARG A 167 -9.17 -6.20 30.43
CA ARG A 167 -8.64 -5.46 29.28
C ARG A 167 -9.77 -4.81 28.48
N HIS A 168 -10.85 -5.54 28.21
CA HIS A 168 -12.02 -5.01 27.51
C HIS A 168 -12.65 -3.84 28.26
N MET A 169 -12.80 -3.95 29.59
CA MET A 169 -13.34 -2.88 30.43
C MET A 169 -12.51 -1.58 30.36
N ILE A 170 -11.18 -1.70 30.31
CA ILE A 170 -10.24 -0.57 30.21
C ILE A 170 -10.29 0.05 28.81
N VAL A 171 -10.24 -0.78 27.76
CA VAL A 171 -10.25 -0.30 26.36
C VAL A 171 -11.61 0.31 25.98
N ALA A 172 -12.72 -0.23 26.49
CA ALA A 172 -14.07 0.28 26.24
C ALA A 172 -14.48 1.43 27.19
N LEU A 173 -13.55 1.96 28.00
CA LEU A 173 -13.81 3.04 28.94
C LEU A 173 -14.16 4.32 28.19
N THR A 174 -15.36 4.84 28.48
CA THR A 174 -15.86 6.13 27.97
C THR A 174 -16.47 6.89 29.13
N ARG A 175 -16.64 8.21 29.00
CA ARG A 175 -17.19 9.07 30.07
C ARG A 175 -18.55 8.59 30.60
N PHE A 176 -19.35 7.91 29.77
CA PHE A 176 -20.66 7.37 30.13
C PHE A 176 -20.63 5.98 30.77
N ARG A 177 -19.49 5.27 30.68
CA ARG A 177 -19.33 3.90 31.18
C ARG A 177 -18.51 3.80 32.46
N VAL A 178 -17.93 4.91 32.93
CA VAL A 178 -17.03 4.94 34.09
C VAL A 178 -17.66 4.28 35.32
N ASP A 179 -18.90 4.65 35.68
CA ASP A 179 -19.56 4.12 36.87
C ASP A 179 -19.78 2.60 36.80
N ILE A 180 -20.14 2.10 35.61
CA ILE A 180 -20.38 0.67 35.39
C ILE A 180 -19.04 -0.08 35.42
N THR A 181 -18.02 0.45 34.75
CA THR A 181 -16.67 -0.13 34.74
C THR A 181 -16.07 -0.21 36.15
N VAL A 182 -16.16 0.86 36.95
CA VAL A 182 -15.66 0.87 38.33
C VAL A 182 -16.41 -0.13 39.21
N ARG A 183 -17.74 -0.24 39.07
CA ARG A 183 -18.52 -1.25 39.81
C ARG A 183 -18.14 -2.67 39.42
N CYS A 184 -17.91 -2.94 38.14
CA CYS A 184 -17.49 -4.25 37.67
C CYS A 184 -16.09 -4.60 38.18
N LEU A 185 -15.12 -3.67 38.11
CA LEU A 185 -13.76 -3.88 38.62
C LEU A 185 -13.73 -4.16 40.13
N ARG A 186 -14.62 -3.53 40.92
CA ARG A 186 -14.72 -3.79 42.37
C ARG A 186 -15.29 -5.17 42.71
N LYS A 187 -16.01 -5.82 41.77
CA LYS A 187 -16.60 -7.15 41.97
C LYS A 187 -15.65 -8.29 41.58
N ILE A 188 -14.49 -7.96 41.01
CA ILE A 188 -13.45 -8.93 40.69
C ILE A 188 -12.78 -9.34 42.00
N ASP A 189 -12.56 -10.64 42.17
CA ASP A 189 -11.80 -11.16 43.31
C ASP A 189 -10.30 -10.96 43.05
N TRP A 190 -9.76 -9.85 43.53
CA TRP A 190 -8.34 -9.50 43.40
C TRP A 190 -7.43 -10.34 44.31
N SER A 191 -7.99 -11.20 45.17
CA SER A 191 -7.20 -12.09 46.04
C SER A 191 -6.92 -13.45 45.42
N ASP A 192 -7.56 -13.76 44.29
CA ASP A 192 -7.37 -14.99 43.55
C ASP A 192 -6.03 -14.97 42.77
N PRO A 193 -5.13 -15.97 42.97
CA PRO A 193 -3.83 -16.02 42.30
C PRO A 193 -3.89 -16.21 40.77
N GLU A 194 -5.02 -16.59 40.19
CA GLU A 194 -5.21 -16.60 38.72
C GLU A 194 -5.60 -15.21 38.17
N THR A 195 -6.09 -14.32 39.03
CA THR A 195 -6.59 -12.98 38.71
C THR A 195 -5.57 -11.87 39.04
N ALA A 196 -4.72 -12.07 40.06
CA ALA A 196 -3.66 -11.14 40.52
C ALA A 196 -2.34 -11.26 39.73
#